data_AF-A0A3E4VC71-F1
#
_entry.id   AF-A0A3E4VC71-F1
#
_cell.length_a   1.000
_cell.length_b   1.000
_cell.length_c   1.000
_cell.angle_alpha   90.00
_cell.angle_beta   90.00
_cell.angle_gamma   90.00
#
_symmetry.space_group_name_H-M   'P 1'
#
loop_
_entity.id
_entity.type
_entity.pdbx_description
1 polymer ?
#
loop_
_entity_poly.entity_id
_entity_poly.type
_entity_poly.pdbx_seq_one_letter_code
_entity_poly.pdbx_strand_id
1 'polypeptide(L)' 'MNVIYRVHGAGGFYMETQSQDQAFRAARQEAAASGQMALVSFTWAGRYQMRRFFPDGSMVSR' A
#
# COMPACT_ATOMS: atom_id res chain seq x y z
N MET A 1 18.70 2.70 7.86
CA MET A 1 18.20 2.90 6.49
C MET A 1 16.72 3.18 6.60
N ASN A 2 16.27 4.39 6.23
CA ASN A 2 14.88 4.78 6.41
C ASN A 2 14.06 4.23 5.23
N VAL A 3 13.06 3.40 5.54
CA VAL A 3 12.16 2.83 4.54
C VAL A 3 11.08 3.85 4.24
N ILE A 4 10.82 4.08 2.96
CA ILE A 4 9.69 4.88 2.51
C ILE A 4 8.67 3.94 1.90
N TYR A 5 7.49 3.92 2.48
CA TYR A 5 6.31 3.23 1.99
C TYR A 5 5.50 4.19 1.13
N ARG A 6 5.14 3.74 -0.07
CA ARG A 6 4.35 4.51 -1.04
C ARG A 6 3.04 3.79 -1.26
N VAL A 7 1.93 4.47 -1.01
CA VAL A 7 0.59 3.97 -1.26
C VAL A 7 0.08 4.54 -2.57
N HIS A 8 -0.45 3.68 -3.43
CA HIS A 8 -1.08 4.04 -4.69
C HIS A 8 -2.50 3.47 -4.68
N GLY A 9 -3.49 4.30 -4.96
CA GLY A 9 -4.90 3.93 -4.95
C GLY A 9 -5.64 4.37 -6.20
N ALA A 10 -6.97 4.33 -6.14
CA ALA A 10 -7.84 4.73 -7.23
C ALA A 10 -7.75 6.25 -7.49
N GLY A 11 -8.12 6.68 -8.70
CA GLY A 11 -8.26 8.11 -8.99
C GLY A 11 -6.99 8.94 -8.81
N GLY A 12 -5.81 8.30 -8.79
CA GLY A 12 -4.54 8.99 -8.54
C GLY A 12 -4.21 9.19 -7.06
N PHE A 13 -4.91 8.52 -6.13
CA PHE A 13 -4.55 8.53 -4.72
C PHE A 13 -3.08 8.13 -4.52
N TYR A 14 -2.34 8.97 -3.82
CA TYR A 14 -0.93 8.75 -3.53
C TYR A 14 -0.57 9.27 -2.14
N MET A 15 0.22 8.49 -1.41
CA MET A 15 0.74 8.87 -0.10
C MET A 15 2.13 8.27 0.10
N GLU A 16 3.05 9.03 0.70
CA GLU A 16 4.32 8.51 1.21
C GLU A 16 4.37 8.60 2.73
N THR A 17 4.95 7.59 3.36
CA THR A 17 5.18 7.58 4.82
C THR A 17 6.36 6.68 5.18
N GLN A 18 6.99 6.97 6.32
CA GLN A 18 7.99 6.11 6.92
C GLN A 18 7.38 5.06 7.88
N SER A 19 6.07 5.15 8.15
CA SER A 19 5.33 4.22 9.01
C SER A 19 4.64 3.13 8.17
N GLN A 20 5.07 1.87 8.36
CA GLN A 20 4.43 0.73 7.71
C GLN A 20 2.93 0.64 8.05
N ASP A 21 2.59 0.80 9.33
CA ASP A 21 1.20 0.71 9.80
C ASP A 21 0.33 1.79 9.18
N GLN A 22 0.85 3.02 9.05
CA GLN A 22 0.12 4.08 8.37
C GLN A 22 -0.11 3.75 6.89
N ALA A 23 0.92 3.27 6.18
CA ALA A 23 0.79 2.87 4.78
C ALA A 23 -0.24 1.76 4.59
N PHE A 24 -0.20 0.72 5.42
CA PHE A 24 -1.12 -0.41 5.31
C PHE A 24 -2.55 -0.04 5.68
N ARG A 25 -2.76 0.80 6.70
CA ARG A 25 -4.09 1.32 7.05
C ARG A 25 -4.66 2.18 5.93
N ALA A 26 -3.87 3.11 5.39
CA ALA A 26 -4.30 3.96 4.29
C ALA A 26 -4.66 3.15 3.04
N ALA A 27 -3.84 2.15 2.68
CA ALA A 27 -4.12 1.28 1.54
C ALA A 27 -5.43 0.48 1.73
N ARG A 28 -5.69 -0.04 2.92
CA ARG A 28 -6.97 -0.73 3.21
C ARG A 28 -8.16 0.22 3.11
N GLN A 29 -8.04 1.42 3.69
CA GLN A 29 -9.12 2.42 3.65
C GLN A 29 -9.41 2.87 2.23
N GLU A 30 -8.36 3.17 1.46
CA GLU A 30 -8.48 3.56 0.06
C GLU A 30 -9.10 2.44 -0.79
N ALA A 31 -8.67 1.19 -0.59
CA ALA A 31 -9.24 0.06 -1.31
C ALA A 31 -10.73 -0.15 -0.98
N ALA A 32 -11.09 -0.03 0.31
CA ALA A 32 -12.48 -0.14 0.74
C ALA A 32 -13.35 1.03 0.23
N ALA A 33 -12.83 2.26 0.25
CA ALA A 33 -13.56 3.47 -0.14
C ALA A 33 -13.76 3.56 -1.65
N SER A 34 -12.75 3.19 -2.43
CA SER A 34 -12.80 3.26 -3.89
C SER A 34 -13.44 2.04 -4.55
N GLY A 35 -13.52 0.91 -3.83
CA GLY A 35 -13.88 -0.38 -4.43
C GLY A 35 -12.83 -0.91 -5.42
N GLN A 36 -11.61 -0.35 -5.42
CA GLN A 36 -10.50 -0.77 -6.28
C GLN A 36 -9.30 -1.23 -5.44
N MET A 37 -8.37 -1.96 -6.06
CA MET A 37 -7.16 -2.38 -5.36
C MET A 37 -6.26 -1.17 -5.05
N ALA A 38 -5.72 -1.12 -3.83
CA ALA A 38 -4.61 -0.24 -3.46
C ALA A 38 -3.30 -1.02 -3.36
N LEU A 39 -2.18 -0.37 -3.66
CA LEU A 39 -0.84 -0.94 -3.68
C LEU A 39 0.05 -0.19 -2.70
N VAL A 40 0.79 -0.92 -1.86
CA VAL A 40 1.90 -0.37 -1.09
C VAL A 40 3.21 -0.88 -1.68
N SER A 41 4.12 0.02 -2.02
CA SER A 41 5.47 -0.30 -2.46
C SER A 41 6.53 0.28 -1.54
N PHE A 42 7.66 -0.41 -1.39
CA PHE A 42 8.80 0.05 -0.60
C PHE A 42 10.08 -0.66 -1.03
N THR A 43 11.25 -0.07 -0.74
CA THR A 43 12.54 -0.70 -0.96
C THR A 43 13.16 -1.08 0.38
N TRP A 44 13.42 -2.36 0.60
CA TRP A 44 14.07 -2.89 1.79
C TRP A 44 15.34 -3.65 1.41
N ALA A 45 16.48 -3.27 2.01
CA ALA A 45 17.77 -3.91 1.75
C ALA A 45 18.11 -4.05 0.24
N GLY A 46 17.86 -2.99 -0.53
CA GLY A 46 18.09 -2.98 -1.99
C GLY A 46 17.08 -3.79 -2.82
N ARG A 47 16.05 -4.37 -2.19
CA ARG A 47 14.99 -5.12 -2.88
C ARG A 47 13.70 -4.32 -2.88
N TYR A 48 13.12 -4.16 -4.06
CA TYR A 48 11.78 -3.62 -4.22
C TYR A 48 10.75 -4.64 -3.74
N GLN A 49 9.84 -4.20 -2.89
CA GLN A 49 8.76 -4.98 -2.31
C GLN A 49 7.44 -4.30 -2.61
N MET A 50 6.40 -5.11 -2.78
CA MET A 50 5.05 -4.62 -3.00
C MET A 50 4.02 -5.48 -2.27
N ARG A 51 2.95 -4.84 -1.80
CA ARG A 51 1.82 -5.51 -1.17
C ARG A 51 0.51 -4.91 -1.66
N ARG A 52 -0.39 -5.77 -2.12
CA ARG A 52 -1.71 -5.39 -2.65
C ARG A 52 -2.77 -5.52 -1.55
N PHE A 53 -3.69 -4.57 -1.54
CA PHE A 53 -4.84 -4.51 -0.65
C PHE A 53 -6.09 -4.46 -1.50
N PHE A 54 -6.94 -5.48 -1.37
CA PHE A 54 -8.17 -5.58 -2.14
C PHE A 54 -9.37 -5.09 -1.31
N PRO A 55 -10.42 -4.57 -1.97
CA PRO A 55 -11.61 -4.04 -1.29
C PRO A 55 -12.34 -5.06 -0.42
N ASP A 56 -12.26 -6.34 -0.79
CA ASP A 56 -12.88 -7.48 -0.09
C ASP A 56 -12.06 -7.98 1.10
N GLY A 57 -10.94 -7.33 1.42
CA GLY A 57 -10.04 -7.73 2.49
C GLY A 57 -9.17 -8.95 2.16
N SER A 58 -9.26 -9.50 0.94
CA SER A 58 -8.35 -10.54 0.50
C SER A 58 -6.92 -9.99 0.44
N MET A 59 -5.95 -10.82 0.83
CA MET A 59 -4.53 -10.52 0.64
C MET A 59 -3.95 -11.58 -0.29
N VAL A 60 -3.52 -11.17 -1.48
CA VAL A 60 -2.74 -12.06 -2.35
C VAL A 60 -1.32 -12.10 -1.79
N SER A 61 -1.03 -13.11 -0.99
CA SER A 61 0.34 -13.52 -0.66
C SER A 61 0.82 -14.40 -1.82
N ARG A 62 1.86 -13.98 -2.53
CA ARG A 62 2.59 -14.85 -3.45
C ARG A 62 4.01 -15.00 -2.95
#